data_AF-A0A0F5P6X4-F1
#
_entry.id   AF-A0A0F5P6X4-F1
#
_cell.length_a   1.000
_cell.length_b   1.000
_cell.length_c   1.000
_cell.angle_alpha   90.00
_cell.angle_beta   90.00
_cell.angle_gamma   90.00
#
_symmetry.space_group_name_H-M   'P 1'
#
loop_
_entity.id
_entity.type
_entity.pdbx_description
1 polymer ?
#
loop_
_entity_poly.entity_id
_entity_poly.type
_entity_poly.pdbx_seq_one_letter_code
_entity_poly.pdbx_strand_id
1 'polypeptide(L)'
;MIAAFRRTLRAPVERGWPRRRAQGAQPMFTDIWIARRSALSLSKTLMVVTLVIAVGQQFAVITAEDADGDVAIVQEFDPFA
;
A
#
# COMPACT_ATOMS: atom_id res chain seq x y z
N MET A 1 -10.33 20.01 56.56
CA MET A 1 -10.65 20.14 55.13
C MET A 1 -9.38 20.59 54.41
N ILE A 2 -8.72 19.70 53.65
CA ILE A 2 -7.43 19.99 52.98
C ILE A 2 -7.64 19.80 51.48
N ALA A 3 -7.54 20.89 50.71
CA ALA A 3 -7.62 20.88 49.25
C ALA A 3 -6.22 20.59 48.66
N ALA A 4 -6.10 19.48 47.94
CA ALA A 4 -4.87 19.14 47.23
C ALA A 4 -4.89 19.74 45.81
N PHE A 5 -4.21 20.87 45.63
CA PHE A 5 -3.99 21.48 44.31
C PHE A 5 -2.82 20.77 43.61
N ARG A 6 -3.10 19.65 42.93
CA ARG A 6 -2.11 19.01 42.05
C ARG A 6 -2.17 19.65 40.68
N ARG A 7 -1.13 20.43 40.32
CA ARG A 7 -0.86 20.83 38.93
C ARG A 7 -0.55 19.59 38.10
N THR A 8 -1.51 19.10 37.34
CA THR A 8 -1.31 18.07 36.31
C THR A 8 -0.51 18.71 35.16
N LEU A 9 0.80 18.50 35.14
CA LEU A 9 1.65 18.80 33.97
C LEU A 9 1.47 17.72 32.91
N ARG A 10 0.24 17.51 32.43
CA ARG A 10 -0.02 16.69 31.25
C ARG A 10 -0.45 17.63 30.14
N ALA A 11 0.54 18.07 29.36
CA ALA A 11 0.27 18.68 28.06
C ALA A 11 -0.63 17.72 27.24
N PRO A 12 -1.56 18.22 26.43
CA PRO A 12 -2.25 17.40 25.44
C PRO A 12 -1.19 16.68 24.61
N VAL A 13 -1.27 15.36 24.51
CA VAL A 13 -0.49 14.64 23.50
C VAL A 13 -1.12 15.03 22.18
N GLU A 14 -0.60 16.10 21.56
CA GLU A 14 -0.74 16.39 20.14
C GLU A 14 -0.14 15.19 19.41
N ARG A 15 -0.89 14.09 19.31
CA ARG A 15 -0.59 12.96 18.44
C ARG A 15 -0.88 13.44 17.02
N GLY A 16 -0.13 14.44 16.58
CA GLY A 16 0.01 14.78 15.19
C GLY A 16 0.57 13.54 14.54
N TRP A 17 -0.30 12.82 13.82
CA TRP A 17 0.13 11.79 12.90
C TRP A 17 1.29 12.40 12.11
N PRO A 18 2.47 11.74 12.01
CA PRO A 18 3.50 12.23 11.13
C PRO A 18 2.82 12.38 9.77
N ARG A 19 2.72 13.62 9.27
CA ARG A 19 2.15 13.89 7.95
C ARG A 19 2.78 12.87 7.03
N ARG A 20 1.98 11.92 6.53
CA ARG A 20 2.40 10.77 5.71
C ARG A 20 3.51 11.27 4.81
N ARG A 21 4.76 10.91 5.12
CA ARG A 21 5.93 11.27 4.33
C ARG A 21 5.69 10.61 2.98
N ALA A 22 5.15 11.37 2.03
CA ALA A 22 4.75 10.95 0.71
C ALA A 22 4.20 9.51 0.67
N GLN A 23 2.88 9.36 0.81
CA GLN A 23 2.20 8.24 0.15
C GLN A 23 2.28 8.50 -1.36
N GLY A 24 3.47 8.43 -1.93
CA GLY A 24 3.79 8.92 -3.26
C GLY A 24 5.01 8.18 -3.73
N ALA A 25 4.78 7.30 -4.71
CA ALA A 25 5.71 6.30 -5.24
C ALA A 25 6.08 5.18 -4.25
N GLN A 26 5.21 4.17 -4.14
CA GLN A 26 5.73 2.81 -3.99
C GLN A 26 6.76 2.63 -5.11
N PRO A 27 7.98 2.14 -4.85
CA PRO A 27 9.00 2.03 -5.88
C PRO A 27 8.47 1.11 -6.99
N MET A 28 8.10 1.72 -8.12
CA MET A 28 7.50 1.03 -9.26
C MET A 28 8.59 0.20 -9.95
N PHE A 29 8.20 -0.92 -10.54
CA PHE A 29 9.12 -1.79 -11.25
C PHE A 29 9.43 -1.21 -12.63
N THR A 30 10.69 -1.10 -13.01
CA THR A 30 11.07 -0.76 -14.40
C THR A 30 11.10 -2.00 -15.30
N ASP A 31 11.28 -3.19 -14.73
CA ASP A 31 11.33 -4.47 -15.45
C ASP A 31 10.05 -5.28 -15.23
N ILE A 32 9.37 -5.61 -16.33
CA ILE A 32 8.14 -6.41 -16.35
C ILE A 32 8.32 -7.82 -15.77
N TRP A 33 9.50 -8.42 -15.91
CA TRP A 33 9.76 -9.76 -15.39
C TRP A 33 9.78 -9.78 -13.86
N ILE A 34 10.34 -8.74 -13.26
CA ILE A 34 10.36 -8.58 -11.81
C ILE A 34 8.95 -8.31 -11.29
N ALA A 35 8.17 -7.46 -12.00
CA ALA A 35 6.78 -7.20 -11.65
C ALA A 35 5.93 -8.48 -11.70
N ARG A 36 6.05 -9.28 -12.76
CA ARG A 36 5.34 -10.57 -12.92
C ARG A 36 5.70 -11.59 -11.85
N ARG A 37 7.00 -11.76 -11.56
CA ARG A 37 7.45 -12.69 -10.51
C ARG A 37 6.92 -12.28 -9.14
N SER A 38 6.94 -10.97 -8.85
CA SER A 38 6.40 -10.42 -7.62
C SER A 38 4.90 -10.63 -7.54
N ALA A 39 4.15 -10.34 -8.60
CA ALA A 39 2.71 -10.55 -8.67
C ALA A 39 2.31 -12.01 -8.45
N LEU A 40 2.99 -12.96 -9.10
CA LEU A 40 2.76 -14.40 -8.93
C LEU A 40 3.08 -14.87 -7.51
N SER A 41 4.18 -14.39 -6.92
CA SER A 41 4.52 -14.75 -5.55
C SER A 41 3.50 -14.19 -4.56
N LEU A 42 3.02 -12.96 -4.82
CA LEU A 42 2.07 -12.26 -3.96
C LEU A 42 0.67 -12.88 -4.04
N SER A 43 0.19 -13.23 -5.23
CA SER A 43 -1.11 -13.90 -5.38
C SER A 43 -1.15 -15.23 -4.63
N LYS A 44 -0.09 -16.03 -4.73
CA LYS A 44 0.02 -17.30 -4.00
C LYS A 44 0.15 -17.13 -2.49
N THR A 45 0.81 -16.07 -2.04
CA THR A 45 1.02 -15.84 -0.60
C THR A 45 -0.25 -15.32 0.06
N LEU A 46 -0.95 -14.40 -0.59
CA LEU A 46 -2.15 -13.78 -0.05
C LEU A 46 -3.43 -14.53 -0.40
N MET A 47 -3.39 -15.47 -1.36
CA MET A 47 -4.56 -16.13 -1.93
C MET A 47 -5.58 -15.12 -2.47
N VAL A 48 -5.08 -14.09 -3.17
CA VAL A 48 -5.88 -13.05 -3.84
C VAL A 48 -5.41 -12.88 -5.28
N VAL A 49 -6.32 -12.54 -6.20
CA VAL A 49 -6.00 -12.22 -7.59
C VAL A 49 -5.15 -10.95 -7.64
N THR A 50 -3.99 -11.04 -8.28
CA THR A 50 -3.08 -9.89 -8.46
C THR A 50 -2.96 -9.52 -9.93
N LEU A 51 -2.79 -8.23 -10.16
CA LEU A 51 -2.68 -7.64 -11.48
C LEU A 51 -1.34 -6.93 -11.61
N VAL A 52 -0.69 -7.13 -12.75
CA VAL A 52 0.41 -6.28 -13.21
C VAL A 52 -0.20 -5.20 -14.09
N ILE A 53 0.04 -3.94 -13.72
CA ILE A 53 -0.46 -2.78 -14.43
C ILE A 53 0.68 -1.96 -15.02
N ALA A 54 0.44 -1.31 -16.14
CA ALA A 54 1.36 -0.35 -16.75
C ALA A 54 1.02 1.08 -16.32
N VAL A 55 2.03 1.81 -15.86
CA VAL A 55 1.93 3.23 -15.51
C VAL A 55 3.08 3.97 -16.21
N GLY A 56 2.77 4.59 -17.35
CA GLY A 56 3.78 5.24 -18.20
C GLY A 56 4.78 4.23 -18.77
N GLN A 57 6.02 4.24 -18.27
CA GLN A 57 7.10 3.31 -18.66
C GLN A 57 7.46 2.33 -17.53
N GLN A 58 6.65 2.28 -16.47
CA GLN A 58 6.88 1.46 -15.30
C GLN A 58 5.71 0.51 -15.07
N PHE A 59 5.92 -0.47 -14.22
CA PHE A 59 4.95 -1.48 -13.84
C PHE A 59 4.68 -1.43 -12.35
N ALA A 60 3.44 -1.69 -11.97
CA ALA A 60 3.05 -1.88 -10.58
C ALA A 60 2.26 -3.18 -10.44
N VAL A 61 2.24 -3.70 -9.20
CA VAL A 61 1.45 -4.86 -8.83
C VAL A 61 0.37 -4.38 -7.86
N ILE A 62 -0.88 -4.66 -8.21
CA ILE A 62 -2.05 -4.33 -7.38
C ILE A 62 -2.91 -5.58 -7.20
N THR A 63 -3.82 -5.57 -6.24
CA THR A 63 -4.88 -6.59 -6.14
C THR A 63 -6.02 -6.24 -7.09
N ALA A 64 -6.84 -7.23 -7.46
CA ALA A 64 -7.97 -7.01 -8.36
C ALA A 64 -9.01 -6.01 -7.81
N GLU A 65 -9.15 -5.92 -6.49
CA GLU A 65 -10.04 -4.95 -5.82
C GLU A 65 -9.57 -3.50 -5.93
N ASP A 66 -8.26 -3.28 -6.14
CA ASP A 66 -7.65 -1.96 -6.30
C ASP A 66 -7.65 -1.49 -7.77
N ALA A 67 -8.11 -2.33 -8.71
CA ALA A 67 -8.15 -1.99 -10.12
C ALA A 67 -9.40 -1.17 -10.44
N ASP A 68 -9.21 0.14 -10.56
CA ASP A 68 -10.20 1.04 -11.15
C ASP A 68 -10.21 0.93 -12.69
N GLY A 69 -11.29 1.40 -13.32
CA GLY A 69 -11.52 1.25 -14.78
C GLY A 69 -10.50 1.92 -15.70
N ASP A 70 -9.64 2.81 -15.18
CA ASP A 70 -8.65 3.58 -15.96
C ASP A 70 -7.24 2.96 -15.97
N VAL A 71 -7.08 1.75 -15.43
CA VAL A 71 -5.77 1.13 -15.28
C VAL A 71 -5.45 0.17 -16.43
N ALA A 72 -4.29 0.33 -17.07
CA ALA A 72 -3.85 -0.55 -18.15
C ALA A 72 -3.31 -1.87 -17.59
N ILE A 73 -4.15 -2.91 -17.57
CA ILE A 73 -3.78 -4.26 -17.12
C ILE A 73 -2.89 -4.94 -18.16
N VAL A 74 -1.71 -5.36 -17.73
CA VAL A 74 -0.71 -6.08 -18.53
C VAL A 74 -0.87 -7.58 -18.37
N GLN A 75 -1.14 -8.04 -17.14
CA GLN A 75 -1.33 -9.45 -16.84
C GLN A 75 -2.08 -9.63 -15.52
N GLU A 76 -2.86 -10.70 -15.44
CA GLU A 76 -3.56 -11.14 -14.24
C GLU A 76 -3.00 -12.48 -13.75
N PHE A 77 -2.96 -12.65 -12.43
CA PHE A 77 -2.56 -13.88 -11.76
C PHE A 77 -3.63 -14.29 -10.75
N ASP A 78 -4.36 -15.35 -11.08
CA ASP A 78 -5.32 -16.01 -10.20
C ASP A 78 -4.61 -17.11 -9.39
N PRO A 79 -4.64 -17.08 -8.04
CA PRO A 79 -4.06 -18.13 -7.21
C PRO A 79 -4.89 -19.42 -7.16
N PHE A 80 -6.12 -19.43 -7.70
CA PHE A 80 -7.04 -20.57 -7.65
C PHE A 80 -7.14 -21.35 -8.98
N ALA A 81 -6.55 -20.84 -10.05
CA ALA A 81 -6.55 -21.45 -11.39
C ALA A 81 -5.51 -22.56 -11.59
#